data_AF-A0A536DMC2-F1
#
_entry.id   AF-A0A536DMC2-F1
#
_cell.length_a   1.000
_cell.length_b   1.000
_cell.length_c   1.000
_cell.angle_alpha   90.00
_cell.angle_beta   90.00
_cell.angle_gamma   90.00
#
_symmetry.space_group_name_H-M   'P 1'
#
loop_
_entity.id
_entity.type
_entity.pdbx_description
1 polymer ?
#
loop_
_entity_poly.entity_id
_entity_poly.type
_entity_poly.pdbx_seq_one_letter_code
_entity_poly.pdbx_strand_id
1 'polypeptide(L)' 'MSLWQEFVARSRSLVSEALVDGGLEQLARRTDPSGEAPSLRWILCHMIEEYARHNGHADLLRESVDGFTGE' A
#
# COMPACT_ATOMS: atom_id res chain seq x y z
N MET A 1 8.68 -14.70 11.58
CA MET A 1 7.91 -14.62 10.32
C MET A 1 6.43 -14.26 10.52
N SER A 2 5.88 -14.19 11.75
CA SER A 2 4.43 -13.99 11.97
C SER A 2 3.98 -12.53 11.90
N LEU A 3 4.79 -11.57 12.38
CA LEU A 3 4.39 -10.16 12.47
C LEU A 3 3.98 -9.56 11.12
N TRP A 4 4.76 -9.79 10.06
CA TRP A 4 4.40 -9.33 8.71
C TRP A 4 3.08 -9.94 8.22
N GLN A 5 2.89 -11.25 8.45
CA GLN A 5 1.67 -11.94 8.06
C GLN A 5 0.45 -11.41 8.83
N GLU A 6 0.61 -11.10 10.11
CA GLU A 6 -0.43 -10.49 10.95
C GLU A 6 -0.85 -9.11 10.43
N PHE A 7 0.10 -8.25 10.05
CA PHE A 7 -0.20 -6.96 9.45
C PHE A 7 -0.89 -7.09 8.08
N VAL A 8 -0.45 -8.02 7.24
CA VAL A 8 -1.10 -8.31 5.95
C VAL A 8 -2.53 -8.81 6.17
N ALA A 9 -2.75 -9.73 7.10
CA ALA A 9 -4.08 -10.24 7.43
C ALA A 9 -5.01 -9.13 7.93
N ARG A 10 -4.50 -8.27 8.82
CA ARG A 10 -5.24 -7.09 9.30
C ARG A 10 -5.61 -6.14 8.17
N SER A 11 -4.66 -5.82 7.29
CA SER A 11 -4.90 -4.95 6.12
C SER A 11 -5.98 -5.55 5.21
N ARG A 12 -5.93 -6.86 4.94
CA ARG A 12 -6.95 -7.56 4.13
C ARG A 12 -8.34 -7.52 4.77
N SER A 13 -8.46 -7.71 6.08
CA SER A 13 -9.75 -7.59 6.78
C SER A 13 -10.36 -6.20 6.59
N LEU A 14 -9.56 -5.15 6.84
CA LEU A 14 -10.02 -3.77 6.73
C LEU A 14 -10.46 -3.40 5.30
N VAL A 15 -9.72 -3.85 4.29
CA VAL A 15 -10.10 -3.63 2.88
C VAL A 15 -11.39 -4.38 2.55
N SER A 16 -11.55 -5.62 3.03
CA SER A 16 -12.78 -6.39 2.82
C SER A 16 -13.99 -5.72 3.47
N GLU A 17 -13.85 -5.21 4.69
CA GLU A 17 -14.90 -4.48 5.40
C GLU A 17 -15.30 -3.20 4.66
N ALA A 18 -14.33 -2.40 4.22
CA ALA A 18 -14.58 -1.17 3.46
C ALA A 18 -15.25 -1.43 2.11
N LEU A 19 -14.85 -2.52 1.42
CA LEU A 19 -15.49 -2.94 0.17
C LEU A 19 -16.95 -3.32 0.36
N VAL A 20 -17.31 -3.94 1.49
CA VAL A 20 -18.71 -4.27 1.82
C VAL A 20 -19.51 -3.01 2.15
N ASP A 21 -18.92 -2.05 2.86
CA ASP A 21 -19.60 -0.84 3.32
C ASP A 21 -19.94 0.14 2.18
N GLY A 22 -18.94 0.51 1.38
CA GLY A 22 -19.09 1.52 0.31
C GLY A 22 -18.35 1.20 -0.97
N GLY A 23 -17.82 -0.02 -1.10
CA GLY A 23 -17.02 -0.42 -2.26
C GLY A 23 -15.74 0.41 -2.39
N LEU A 24 -15.32 0.62 -3.63
CA LEU A 24 -14.10 1.38 -3.94
C LEU A 24 -14.24 2.90 -3.71
N GLU A 25 -15.47 3.40 -3.61
CA GLU A 25 -15.75 4.82 -3.34
C GLU A 25 -15.92 5.11 -1.84
N GLN A 26 -15.78 4.10 -0.98
CA GLN A 26 -15.77 4.28 0.46
C GLN A 26 -14.68 5.29 0.85
N LEU A 27 -15.07 6.37 1.50
CA LEU A 27 -14.15 7.41 1.92
C LEU A 27 -13.43 7.01 3.21
N ALA A 28 -12.16 7.37 3.32
CA ALA A 28 -11.42 7.23 4.56
C ALA A 28 -12.04 8.09 5.66
N ARG A 29 -11.94 7.63 6.91
CA ARG A 29 -12.35 8.43 8.07
C ARG A 29 -11.45 9.65 8.29
N ARG A 30 -10.22 9.61 7.77
CA ARG A 30 -9.23 10.69 7.91
C ARG A 30 -9.24 11.52 6.63
N THR A 31 -9.35 12.84 6.79
CA THR A 31 -9.15 13.79 5.71
C THR A 31 -7.67 14.12 5.53
N ASP A 32 -7.33 14.58 4.34
CA ASP A 32 -6.04 15.20 4.06
C ASP A 32 -6.00 16.67 4.55
N PRO A 33 -4.87 17.40 4.38
CA PRO A 33 -4.78 18.80 4.78
C PRO A 33 -5.73 19.75 4.04
N SER A 34 -6.29 19.35 2.90
CA SER A 34 -7.29 20.13 2.14
C SER A 34 -8.71 19.94 2.67
N GLY A 35 -8.92 18.98 3.58
CA GLY A 35 -10.23 18.65 4.14
C GLY A 35 -10.96 17.56 3.37
N GLU A 36 -10.38 17.03 2.30
CA GLU A 36 -10.95 15.96 1.48
C GLU A 36 -10.56 14.59 2.03
N ALA A 37 -11.50 13.63 1.98
CA ALA A 37 -11.23 12.25 2.36
C ALA A 37 -10.91 11.43 1.10
N PRO A 38 -9.76 10.72 1.04
CA PRO A 38 -9.47 9.86 -0.09
C PRO A 38 -10.41 8.65 -0.11
N SER A 39 -10.81 8.21 -1.30
CA SER A 39 -11.54 6.95 -1.47
C SER A 39 -10.64 5.74 -1.30
N LEU A 40 -11.23 4.58 -1.00
CA LEU A 40 -10.52 3.31 -0.95
C LEU A 40 -9.76 3.03 -2.24
N ARG A 41 -10.33 3.37 -3.39
CA ARG A 41 -9.67 3.31 -4.70
C ARG A 41 -8.36 4.10 -4.70
N TRP A 42 -8.42 5.37 -4.31
CA TRP A 42 -7.26 6.24 -4.27
C TRP A 42 -6.16 5.65 -3.37
N ILE A 43 -6.55 5.17 -2.17
CA ILE A 43 -5.63 4.58 -1.20
C ILE A 43 -4.93 3.35 -1.78
N LEU A 44 -5.67 2.44 -2.42
CA LEU A 44 -5.09 1.22 -2.98
C LEU A 44 -4.11 1.52 -4.12
N CYS A 45 -4.46 2.44 -5.03
CA CYS A 45 -3.55 2.89 -6.09
C CYS A 45 -2.29 3.52 -5.49
N HIS A 46 -2.45 4.42 -4.52
CA HIS A 46 -1.34 5.08 -3.84
C HIS A 46 -0.40 4.07 -3.16
N MET A 47 -0.95 3.04 -2.50
CA MET A 47 -0.14 1.99 -1.87
C MET A 47 0.65 1.16 -2.88
N ILE A 48 0.11 0.90 -4.08
CA ILE A 48 0.84 0.20 -5.15
C ILE A 48 2.01 1.05 -5.63
N GLU A 49 1.77 2.34 -5.89
CA GLU A 49 2.81 3.28 -6.33
C GLU A 49 3.93 3.39 -5.29
N GLU A 50 3.56 3.55 -4.03
CA GLU A 50 4.50 3.66 -2.92
C GLU A 50 5.33 2.38 -2.74
N TYR A 51 4.68 1.21 -2.86
CA TYR A 51 5.37 -0.07 -2.79
C TYR A 51 6.34 -0.27 -3.97
N ALA A 52 5.95 0.12 -5.18
CA ALA A 52 6.81 0.06 -6.36
C ALA A 52 8.05 0.97 -6.19
N ARG A 53 7.87 2.19 -5.67
CA ARG A 53 8.97 3.12 -5.39
C ARG A 53 9.96 2.54 -4.38
N HIS A 54 9.46 1.93 -3.31
CA HIS A 54 10.31 1.29 -2.31
C HIS A 54 11.04 0.07 -2.85
N ASN A 55 10.39 -0.75 -3.68
CA ASN A 55 11.04 -1.89 -4.33
C ASN A 55 12.15 -1.42 -5.27
N GLY A 56 11.95 -0.35 -6.03
CA GLY A 56 13.01 0.23 -6.85
C GLY A 56 14.22 0.68 -6.03
N HIS A 57 14.00 1.30 -4.87
CA HIS A 57 15.11 1.65 -3.96
C HIS A 57 15.80 0.43 -3.37
N ALA A 58 15.04 -0.61 -2.98
CA ALA A 58 15.59 -1.84 -2.46
C ALA A 58 16.38 -2.61 -3.52
N ASP A 59 15.97 -2.51 -4.78
CA ASP A 59 16.66 -3.11 -5.91
C ASP A 59 18.04 -2.47 -6.10
N LEU A 60 18.15 -1.14 -6.12
CA LEU A 60 19.45 -0.45 -6.19
C LEU A 60 20.41 -0.87 -5.06
N LEU A 61 19.87 -1.05 -3.84
CA LEU A 61 20.67 -1.56 -2.72
C LEU A 61 21.10 -3.01 -2.95
N ARG A 62 20.20 -3.88 -3.42
CA ARG A 62 20.50 -5.26 -3.78
C ARG A 62 21.60 -5.31 -4.84
N GLU A 63 21.46 -4.57 -5.93
CA GLU A 63 22.44 -4.48 -7.03
C GLU A 63 23.83 -4.04 -6.54
N SER A 64 23.89 -3.10 -5.59
CA SER A 64 25.16 -2.66 -5.00
C SER A 64 25.85 -3.74 -4.16
N VAL A 65 25.09 -4.69 -3.61
CA VAL A 65 25.59 -5.75 -2.73
C VAL A 65 25.95 -7.00 -3.52
N ASP A 66 25.13 -7.39 -4.50
CA ASP A 66 25.32 -8.62 -5.26
C ASP A 66 26.06 -8.43 -6.60
N GLY A 67 26.20 -7.18 -7.07
CA GLY A 67 26.92 -6.84 -8.31
C GLY A 67 26.16 -7.20 -9.58
N PHE A 68 24.88 -7.60 -9.49
CA PHE A 68 24.03 -7.93 -10.62
C PHE A 68 22.95 -6.87 -10.82
N THR A 69 22.98 -6.20 -11.98
CA THR A 69 21.91 -5.26 -12.39
C THR A 69 20.69 -6.01 -12.93
N GLY A 70 19.49 -5.50 -12.68
CA GLY A 70 18.26 -5.98 -13.31
C GLY A 70 18.26 -5.76 -14.83
N GLU A 71 17.77 -6.75 -15.60
CA GLU A 71 17.52 -6.62 -17.05
C GLU A 71 16.32 -5.73 -17.37
#